data_AF-A0A920UZZ3-F1
#
_entry.id   AF-A0A920UZZ3-F1
#
_cell.length_a   1.000
_cell.length_b   1.000
_cell.length_c   1.000
_cell.angle_alpha   90.00
_cell.angle_beta   90.00
_cell.angle_gamma   90.00
#
_symmetry.space_group_name_H-M   'P 1'
#
loop_
_entity.id
_entity.type
_entity.pdbx_description
1 polymer ?
#
loop_
_entity_poly.entity_id
_entity_poly.type
_entity_poly.pdbx_seq_one_letter_code
_entity_poly.pdbx_strand_id
1 'polypeptide(L)'
;MLQRIYGTAWALERTQSLPASNRGGRKAGPSADWRQLIFPFPGGGPWHGVLASRWLDTVPIAGKLIREMLLENDYQEVFTPQMLDRSLWERSGHWEKFRDHMFTTHVDDRTTPLSL
;
A
#
# COMPACT_ATOMS: atom_id res chain seq x y z
N MET A 1 16.37 -5.61 21.69
CA MET A 1 15.88 -4.39 21.01
C MET A 1 16.84 -3.25 21.34
N LEU A 2 17.25 -2.46 20.35
CA LEU A 2 18.20 -1.36 20.55
C LEU A 2 17.47 -0.01 20.48
N GLN A 3 17.86 0.92 21.34
CA GLN A 3 17.34 2.29 21.36
C GLN A 3 18.16 3.16 20.40
N ARG A 4 17.49 3.84 19.46
CA ARG A 4 18.14 4.77 18.53
C ARG A 4 18.01 6.20 19.05
N ILE A 5 19.15 6.90 19.17
CA ILE A 5 19.22 8.32 19.53
C ILE A 5 19.61 9.09 18.27
N TYR A 6 18.82 10.11 17.89
CA TYR A 6 19.09 10.97 16.74
C TYR A 6 19.71 12.29 17.21
N GLY A 7 20.70 12.81 16.48
CA GLY A 7 21.34 14.10 16.76
C GLY A 7 21.83 14.76 15.48
N THR A 8 22.02 16.08 15.53
CA THR A 8 22.56 16.89 14.43
C THR A 8 23.60 17.86 15.03
N ALA A 9 24.69 18.16 14.33
CA ALA A 9 25.73 19.08 14.81
C ALA A 9 26.14 20.06 13.70
N TRP A 10 26.40 21.32 14.06
CA TRP A 10 26.78 22.39 13.15
C TRP A 10 27.86 23.28 13.77
N ALA A 11 28.75 23.85 12.94
CA ALA A 11 29.93 24.59 13.37
C ALA A 11 29.68 26.08 13.74
N LEU A 12 28.51 26.63 13.40
CA LEU A 12 28.13 28.02 13.65
C LEU A 12 26.69 28.07 14.14
N GLU A 13 26.36 29.01 15.04
CA GLU A 13 24.97 29.32 15.42
C GLU A 13 24.19 29.79 14.19
N ARG A 14 23.59 28.83 13.48
CA ARG A 14 22.70 29.08 12.36
C ARG A 14 21.32 28.62 12.80
N THR A 15 20.36 29.53 12.86
CA THR A 15 18.96 29.22 13.11
C THR A 15 18.39 28.48 11.89
N GLN A 16 18.67 27.19 11.75
CA GLN A 16 18.02 26.37 10.74
C GLN A 16 16.62 25.99 11.23
N SER A 17 15.59 26.53 10.59
CA SER A 17 14.27 25.90 10.62
C SER A 17 14.38 24.57 9.87
N LEU A 18 14.28 23.44 10.56
CA LEU A 18 14.22 22.11 9.90
C LEU A 18 12.88 22.03 9.13
N PRO A 19 12.85 22.26 7.80
CA PRO A 19 11.60 22.45 7.10
C PRO A 19 11.10 21.10 6.57
N ALA A 20 10.85 20.16 7.47
CA ALA A 20 10.41 18.80 7.10
C ALA A 20 9.32 18.23 8.02
N SER A 21 9.02 18.85 9.16
CA SER A 21 7.97 18.33 10.04
C SER A 21 6.59 18.48 9.40
N ASN A 22 6.26 19.62 8.80
CA ASN A 22 4.86 19.93 8.44
C ASN A 22 4.46 19.48 7.03
N ARG A 23 5.36 18.86 6.25
CA ARG A 23 5.10 18.37 4.88
C ARG A 23 4.96 16.85 4.78
N GLY A 24 5.05 16.15 5.90
CA GLY A 24 4.80 14.70 5.91
C GLY A 24 3.31 14.45 5.76
N GLY A 25 2.90 13.66 4.77
CA GLY A 25 1.48 13.29 4.59
C GLY A 25 0.85 12.86 5.92
N ARG A 26 1.52 12.00 6.70
CA ARG A 26 1.09 11.52 8.03
C ARG A 26 0.83 12.62 9.09
N LYS A 27 1.35 13.83 8.90
CA LYS A 27 1.24 14.97 9.84
C LYS A 27 0.20 16.00 9.42
N ALA A 28 -0.40 15.87 8.23
CA ALA A 28 -1.64 16.59 7.92
C ALA A 28 -2.71 16.08 8.91
N GLY A 29 -3.16 16.95 9.80
CA GLY A 29 -3.89 16.57 11.01
C GLY A 29 -5.25 15.89 10.77
N PRO A 30 -5.92 15.48 11.87
CA PRO A 30 -7.26 14.86 11.86
C PRO A 30 -8.35 15.72 11.22
N SER A 31 -8.10 17.02 11.02
CA SER A 31 -9.02 17.98 10.40
C SER A 31 -9.25 17.74 8.90
N ALA A 32 -8.41 16.92 8.28
CA ALA A 32 -8.65 16.42 6.95
C ALA A 32 -8.97 14.92 7.09
N ASP A 33 -10.16 14.53 6.67
CA ASP A 33 -10.66 13.16 6.70
C ASP A 33 -10.05 12.31 5.57
N TRP A 34 -8.72 12.28 5.45
CA TRP A 34 -8.01 11.68 4.30
C TRP A 34 -7.40 10.31 4.61
N ARG A 35 -7.01 10.02 5.87
CA ARG A 35 -6.38 8.72 6.28
C ARG A 35 -6.58 8.41 7.77
N GLN A 36 -7.82 8.34 8.26
CA GLN A 36 -8.06 7.82 9.60
C GLN A 36 -7.84 6.29 9.61
N LEU A 37 -6.88 5.84 10.42
CA LEU A 37 -6.73 4.42 10.72
C LEU A 37 -7.81 4.06 11.75
N ILE A 38 -8.98 3.69 11.27
CA ILE A 38 -10.01 3.06 12.09
C ILE A 38 -9.66 1.56 12.12
N PHE A 39 -9.61 0.97 13.31
CA PHE A 39 -9.44 -0.47 13.51
C PHE A 39 -10.83 -1.12 13.60
N PRO A 40 -11.38 -1.63 12.50
CA PRO A 40 -12.77 -2.10 12.48
C PRO A 40 -12.99 -3.41 13.27
N PHE A 41 -11.94 -4.19 13.57
CA PHE A 41 -12.07 -5.45 14.31
C PHE A 41 -10.75 -5.93 14.93
N PRO A 42 -10.79 -6.70 16.04
CA PRO A 42 -9.61 -7.33 16.63
C PRO A 42 -8.94 -8.27 15.60
N GLY A 43 -7.70 -7.98 15.21
CA GLY A 43 -6.95 -8.74 14.21
C GLY A 43 -6.78 -8.03 12.86
N GLY A 44 -7.45 -6.91 12.61
CA GLY A 44 -7.16 -6.04 11.48
C GLY A 44 -5.75 -5.44 11.63
N GLY A 45 -4.82 -5.82 10.75
CA GLY A 45 -3.47 -5.26 10.77
C GLY A 45 -3.49 -3.74 10.59
N PRO A 46 -2.53 -2.99 11.14
CA PRO A 46 -2.51 -1.51 11.15
C PRO A 46 -2.44 -0.84 9.76
N TRP A 47 -2.37 -1.64 8.70
CA TRP A 47 -2.36 -1.21 7.31
C TRP A 47 -3.75 -1.29 6.64
N HIS A 48 -4.69 -2.03 7.23
CA HIS A 48 -6.08 -2.16 6.76
C HIS A 48 -6.98 -1.18 7.51
N GLY A 49 -6.66 0.11 7.42
CA GLY A 49 -7.57 1.15 7.91
C GLY A 49 -8.80 1.22 7.01
N VAL A 50 -9.98 1.46 7.59
CA VAL A 50 -11.13 1.89 6.80
C VAL A 50 -10.74 3.18 6.08
N LEU A 51 -10.84 3.15 4.75
CA LEU A 51 -10.46 4.25 3.88
C LEU A 51 -11.39 5.44 4.20
N ALA A 52 -10.79 6.56 4.58
CA ALA A 52 -11.53 7.78 4.89
C ALA A 52 -12.28 8.29 3.65
N SER A 53 -13.42 8.97 3.86
CA SER A 53 -14.38 9.35 2.80
C SER A 53 -13.72 10.03 1.58
N ARG A 54 -12.80 10.96 1.81
CA ARG A 54 -12.12 11.70 0.73
C ARG A 54 -11.15 10.85 -0.11
N TRP A 55 -10.63 9.75 0.44
CA TRP A 55 -9.77 8.83 -0.31
C TRP A 55 -10.58 8.04 -1.33
N LEU A 56 -11.79 7.64 -0.97
CA LEU A 56 -12.73 6.96 -1.87
C LEU A 56 -13.18 7.86 -3.02
N ASP A 57 -13.19 9.18 -2.85
CA ASP A 57 -13.52 10.13 -3.92
C ASP A 57 -12.34 10.38 -4.88
N THR A 58 -11.12 10.47 -4.35
CA THR A 58 -9.93 10.93 -5.10
C THR A 58 -9.22 9.83 -5.88
N VAL A 59 -9.15 8.61 -5.34
CA VAL A 59 -8.51 7.47 -6.03
C VAL A 59 -9.18 7.11 -7.35
N PRO A 60 -10.53 7.07 -7.45
CA PRO A 60 -11.20 6.82 -8.73
C PRO A 60 -10.89 7.88 -9.78
N ILE A 61 -10.78 9.15 -9.40
CA ILE A 61 -10.45 10.25 -10.33
C ILE A 61 -9.05 10.04 -10.92
N ALA A 62 -8.06 9.76 -10.07
CA ALA A 62 -6.70 9.46 -10.52
C ALA A 62 -6.64 8.17 -11.36
N GLY A 63 -7.38 7.13 -10.95
CA GLY A 63 -7.47 5.87 -11.68
C GLY A 63 -8.09 6.05 -13.07
N LYS A 64 -9.12 6.89 -13.21
CA LYS A 64 -9.73 7.22 -14.49
C LYS A 64 -8.74 7.89 -15.44
N LEU A 65 -7.98 8.88 -14.96
CA LEU A 65 -6.96 9.55 -15.75
C LEU A 65 -5.90 8.55 -16.28
N ILE A 66 -5.41 7.65 -15.42
CA ILE A 66 -4.43 6.64 -15.82
C ILE A 66 -5.01 5.68 -16.87
N ARG A 67 -6.26 5.25 -16.71
CA ARG A 67 -6.95 4.40 -17.68
C ARG A 67 -7.06 5.07 -19.05
N GLU A 68 -7.44 6.35 -19.09
CA GLU A 68 -7.51 7.12 -20.33
C GLU A 68 -6.15 7.17 -21.03
N MET A 69 -5.07 7.45 -20.30
CA MET A 69 -3.71 7.45 -20.85
C MET A 69 -3.29 6.07 -21.38
N LEU A 70 -3.63 4.98 -20.68
CA LEU A 70 -3.33 3.63 -21.12
C LEU A 70 -4.06 3.28 -22.42
N LEU A 71 -5.34 3.66 -22.54
CA LEU A 71 -6.13 3.47 -23.76
C LEU A 71 -5.56 4.24 -24.95
N GLU A 72 -5.11 5.48 -24.75
CA GLU A 72 -4.44 6.27 -25.80
C GLU A 72 -3.12 5.68 -26.27
N ASN A 73 -2.47 4.85 -25.44
CA ASN A 73 -1.21 4.18 -25.75
C ASN A 73 -1.40 2.69 -26.12
N ASP A 74 -2.59 2.30 -26.56
CA ASP A 74 -2.93 0.95 -27.02
C ASP A 74 -2.74 -0.16 -25.95
N TYR A 75 -2.80 0.18 -24.66
CA TYR A 75 -2.82 -0.82 -23.59
C TYR A 75 -4.22 -1.38 -23.37
N GLN A 76 -4.32 -2.70 -23.26
CA GLN A 76 -5.56 -3.38 -22.90
C GLN A 76 -5.67 -3.53 -21.37
N GLU A 77 -6.74 -2.99 -20.78
CA GLU A 77 -7.04 -3.23 -19.36
C GLU A 77 -7.43 -4.70 -19.15
N VAL A 78 -6.76 -5.37 -18.21
CA VAL A 78 -7.02 -6.76 -17.85
C VAL A 78 -7.22 -6.88 -16.34
N PHE A 79 -8.11 -7.78 -15.92
CA PHE A 79 -8.36 -8.07 -14.51
C PHE A 79 -7.86 -9.48 -14.21
N THR A 80 -6.87 -9.59 -13.31
CA THR A 80 -6.24 -10.86 -12.96
C THR A 80 -6.53 -11.25 -11.51
N PRO A 81 -6.55 -12.55 -11.18
CA PRO A 81 -6.77 -13.00 -9.81
C PRO A 81 -5.67 -12.50 -8.86
N GLN A 82 -6.07 -12.07 -7.66
CA GLN A 82 -5.13 -11.61 -6.63
C GLN A 82 -4.44 -12.77 -5.89
N MET A 83 -5.02 -13.96 -5.96
CA MET A 83 -4.45 -15.18 -5.39
C MET A 83 -4.00 -16.07 -6.54
N LEU A 84 -2.72 -16.44 -6.52
CA LEU A 84 -2.08 -17.24 -7.57
C LEU A 84 -1.38 -18.44 -6.94
N ASP A 85 -1.37 -19.55 -7.68
CA ASP A 85 -0.69 -20.77 -7.27
C ASP A 85 0.82 -20.55 -7.12
N ARG A 86 1.41 -21.17 -6.10
CA ARG A 86 2.84 -21.07 -5.79
C ARG A 86 3.73 -21.41 -7.00
N SER A 87 3.33 -22.38 -7.82
CA SER A 87 4.11 -22.80 -9.00
C SER A 87 4.37 -21.66 -10.00
N LEU A 88 3.48 -20.66 -10.07
CA LEU A 88 3.67 -19.49 -10.94
C LEU A 88 4.77 -18.56 -10.40
N TRP A 89 4.84 -18.40 -9.08
CA TRP A 89 5.87 -17.62 -8.40
C TRP A 89 7.25 -18.29 -8.48
N GLU A 90 7.29 -19.63 -8.45
CA GLU A 90 8.53 -20.40 -8.63
C GLU A 90 9.03 -20.32 -10.07
N ARG A 91 8.15 -20.53 -11.06
CA ARG A 91 8.51 -20.42 -12.48
C ARG A 91 8.98 -19.01 -12.87
N SER A 92 8.44 -17.97 -12.24
CA SER A 92 8.88 -16.60 -12.48
C SER A 92 10.16 -16.22 -11.71
N GLY A 93 10.67 -17.09 -10.83
CA GLY A 93 11.85 -16.83 -9.99
C GLY A 93 11.61 -15.84 -8.84
N HIS A 94 10.36 -15.42 -8.62
CA HIS A 94 10.01 -14.47 -7.55
C HIS A 94 9.88 -15.14 -6.18
N TRP A 95 9.59 -16.44 -6.16
CA TRP A 95 9.42 -17.20 -4.92
C TRP A 95 10.66 -17.12 -4.01
N GLU A 96 11.86 -17.30 -4.56
CA GLU A 96 13.10 -17.28 -3.76
C GLU A 96 13.41 -15.91 -3.15
N LYS A 97 12.96 -14.82 -3.79
CA LYS A 97 13.30 -13.44 -3.41
C LYS A 97 12.27 -12.78 -2.50
N PHE A 98 10.99 -13.11 -2.69
CA PHE A 98 9.90 -12.35 -2.08
C PHE A 98 9.01 -13.16 -1.14
N ARG A 99 9.22 -14.49 -1.01
CA ARG A 99 8.38 -15.33 -0.13
C ARG A 99 8.29 -14.81 1.31
N ASP A 100 9.38 -14.23 1.84
CA ASP A 100 9.43 -13.72 3.21
C ASP A 100 8.58 -12.43 3.39
N HIS A 101 8.12 -11.84 2.30
CA HIS A 101 7.27 -10.65 2.25
C HIS A 101 5.88 -10.92 1.65
N MET A 102 5.53 -12.19 1.41
CA MET A 102 4.24 -12.59 0.83
C MET A 102 3.30 -13.14 1.90
N PHE A 103 2.00 -12.90 1.73
CA PHE A 103 0.96 -13.63 2.46
C PHE A 103 0.68 -14.96 1.75
N THR A 104 0.82 -16.07 2.46
CA THR A 104 0.53 -17.42 1.96
C THR A 104 -0.65 -18.02 2.70
N THR A 105 -1.55 -18.70 1.98
CA THR A 105 -2.61 -19.49 2.58
C THR A 105 -2.61 -20.89 1.97
N HIS A 106 -2.95 -21.90 2.76
CA HIS A 106 -3.12 -23.26 2.30
C HIS A 106 -4.59 -23.46 1.93
N VAL A 107 -4.84 -23.94 0.72
CA VAL A 107 -6.17 -24.37 0.29
C VAL A 107 -6.11 -25.89 0.23
N ASP A 108 -6.81 -26.55 1.15
CA ASP A 108 -6.93 -28.02 1.12
C ASP A 108 -7.67 -28.47 -0.15
N ASP A 109 -7.31 -29.68 -0.59
CA ASP A 109 -7.47 -30.21 -1.94
C ASP A 109 -8.78 -29.87 -2.66
N ARG A 110 -8.59 -29.15 -3.77
CA ARG A 110 -9.50 -28.88 -4.89
C ARG A 110 -10.72 -29.82 -4.98
N THR A 111 -11.92 -29.24 -4.91
CA THR A 111 -12.97 -29.41 -5.94
C THR A 111 -13.97 -28.27 -5.81
N THR A 112 -13.90 -27.28 -6.70
CA THR A 112 -15.00 -26.35 -6.95
C THR A 112 -15.09 -26.03 -8.43
N PRO A 113 -15.98 -26.72 -9.18
CA PRO A 113 -16.48 -26.21 -10.44
C PRO A 113 -17.72 -25.37 -10.14
N LEU A 114 -17.66 -24.05 -10.32
CA LEU A 114 -18.88 -23.26 -10.54
C LEU A 114 -18.59 -22.15 -11.55
N SER A 115 -18.91 -22.48 -12.80
CA SER A 115 -19.40 -21.53 -13.78
C SER A 115 -20.90 -21.31 -13.53
N LEU A 116 -21.31 -20.07 -13.33
CA LEU A 116 -22.65 -19.55 -13.66
C LEU A 116 -22.51 -18.05 -13.95
#